data_AF-A0A931WL16-F1
#
_entry.id   AF-A0A931WL16-F1
#
_cell.length_a   1.000
_cell.length_b   1.000
_cell.length_c   1.000
_cell.angle_alpha   90.00
_cell.angle_beta   90.00
_cell.angle_gamma   90.00
#
_symmetry.space_group_name_H-M   'P 1'
#
loop_
_entity.id
_entity.type
_entity.pdbx_description
1 polymer ?
#
loop_
_entity_poly.entity_id
_entity_poly.type
_entity_poly.pdbx_seq_one_letter_code
_entity_poly.pdbx_strand_id
1 'polypeptide(L)'
;MQVQRLLVIGLLSLLSACGPMAVGVPGPEEPRPVLRERKPPRVGLVLGGGAARGFAHVGVIRVLEREKIPFDVIVGTSVGSLVGAIYADKKSSFELEWIAFLLGEKDLFDYTFTQLTQGLVRGDRLEEFVQRRLAAR
;
A
#
# COMPACT_ATOMS: atom_id res chain seq x y z
N MET A 1 25.79 46.13 -76.97
CA MET A 1 25.27 44.74 -77.01
C MET A 1 25.77 43.84 -75.86
N GLN A 2 26.97 44.07 -75.25
CA GLN A 2 27.46 43.24 -74.14
C GLN A 2 26.70 43.40 -72.81
N VAL A 3 26.27 44.62 -72.46
CA VAL A 3 25.58 44.90 -71.18
C VAL A 3 24.22 44.19 -71.09
N GLN A 4 23.51 44.08 -72.21
CA GLN A 4 22.20 43.43 -72.28
C GLN A 4 22.29 41.90 -72.13
N ARG A 5 23.39 41.28 -72.59
CA ARG A 5 23.67 39.86 -72.35
C ARG A 5 23.99 39.57 -70.88
N LEU A 6 24.73 40.46 -70.21
CA LEU A 6 25.05 40.32 -68.78
C LEU A 6 23.81 40.44 -67.90
N LEU A 7 22.88 41.35 -68.23
CA LEU A 7 21.59 41.48 -67.53
C LEU A 7 20.71 40.24 -67.69
N VAL A 8 20.64 39.65 -68.88
CA VAL A 8 19.84 38.43 -69.13
C VAL A 8 20.41 37.22 -68.37
N ILE A 9 21.75 37.06 -68.32
CA ILE A 9 22.39 35.97 -67.58
C ILE A 9 22.18 36.14 -66.07
N GLY A 10 22.27 37.36 -65.55
CA GLY A 10 21.97 37.66 -64.14
C GLY A 10 20.50 37.44 -63.77
N LEU A 11 19.58 37.70 -64.70
CA LEU A 11 18.16 37.45 -64.48
C LEU A 11 17.84 35.94 -64.49
N LEU A 12 18.47 35.17 -65.38
CA LEU A 12 18.32 33.70 -65.44
C LEU A 12 18.88 32.99 -64.20
N SER A 13 19.97 33.50 -63.60
CA SER A 13 20.51 32.92 -62.36
C SER A 13 19.63 33.18 -61.13
N LEU A 14 18.88 34.29 -61.12
CA LEU A 14 17.91 34.63 -60.06
C LEU A 14 16.65 33.75 -60.10
N LEU A 15 16.25 33.25 -61.27
CA LEU A 15 15.06 32.39 -61.43
C LEU A 15 15.27 30.93 -60.98
N SER A 16 16.51 30.49 -60.76
CA SER A 16 16.81 29.09 -60.41
C SER A 16 16.83 28.79 -58.90
N ALA A 17 16.54 29.79 -58.05
CA ALA A 17 16.65 29.68 -56.59
C ALA A 17 15.33 29.26 -55.88
N CYS A 18 14.24 29.05 -56.62
CA CYS A 18 12.96 28.56 -56.06
C CYS A 18 12.81 27.05 -56.28
N GLY A 19 13.62 26.24 -55.60
CA GLY A 19 13.36 24.81 -55.45
C GLY A 19 12.62 24.55 -54.13
N PRO A 20 11.60 23.67 -54.07
CA PRO A 20 10.95 23.35 -52.82
C PRO A 20 11.94 22.62 -51.91
N MET A 21 12.26 23.21 -50.75
CA MET A 21 12.93 22.46 -49.68
C MET A 21 11.97 21.39 -49.20
N ALA A 22 12.31 20.13 -49.46
CA ALA A 22 11.63 18.99 -48.86
C ALA A 22 11.94 19.00 -47.35
N VAL A 23 11.06 19.63 -46.58
CA VAL A 23 11.00 19.43 -45.13
C VAL A 23 10.54 17.99 -44.93
N GLY A 24 11.47 17.10 -44.58
CA GLY A 24 11.13 15.74 -44.19
C GLY A 24 10.22 15.79 -42.98
N VAL A 25 8.92 15.56 -43.18
CA VAL A 25 7.99 15.36 -42.07
C VAL A 25 8.43 14.08 -41.36
N PRO A 26 8.83 14.13 -40.07
CA PRO A 26 9.10 12.91 -39.33
C PRO A 26 7.84 12.06 -39.39
N GLY A 27 7.99 10.80 -39.83
CA GLY A 27 6.87 9.87 -39.89
C GLY A 27 6.18 9.74 -38.52
N PRO A 28 4.91 9.33 -38.47
CA PRO A 28 4.21 9.14 -37.21
C PRO A 28 5.05 8.22 -36.31
N GLU A 29 5.53 8.77 -35.18
CA GLU A 29 6.29 7.99 -34.21
C GLU A 29 5.35 6.91 -33.68
N GLU A 30 5.62 5.64 -34.00
CA GLU A 30 4.83 4.54 -33.48
C GLU A 30 4.84 4.63 -31.95
N PRO A 31 3.66 4.54 -31.28
CA PRO A 31 3.61 4.64 -29.84
C PRO A 31 4.47 3.52 -29.26
N ARG A 32 5.61 3.86 -28.65
CA ARG A 32 6.42 2.88 -27.95
C ARG A 32 5.54 2.26 -26.86
N PRO A 33 5.47 0.92 -26.77
CA PRO A 33 4.66 0.27 -25.77
C PRO A 33 5.17 0.71 -24.39
N VAL A 34 4.37 1.52 -23.70
CA VAL A 34 4.65 1.90 -22.32
C VAL A 34 4.44 0.63 -21.51
N LEU A 35 5.54 -0.04 -21.15
CA LEU A 35 5.50 -1.15 -20.21
C LEU A 35 4.96 -0.60 -18.90
N ARG A 36 3.68 -0.86 -18.61
CA ARG A 36 3.10 -0.52 -17.31
C ARG A 36 3.89 -1.31 -16.27
N GLU A 37 4.69 -0.62 -15.46
CA GLU A 37 5.29 -1.20 -14.27
C GLU A 37 4.17 -1.78 -13.41
N ARG A 38 4.10 -3.11 -13.36
CA ARG A 38 3.15 -3.81 -12.50
C ARG A 38 3.66 -3.64 -11.08
N LYS A 39 3.01 -2.78 -10.30
CA LYS A 39 3.26 -2.70 -8.86
C LYS A 39 3.05 -4.10 -8.24
N PRO A 40 3.88 -4.51 -7.27
CA PRO A 40 3.66 -5.76 -6.56
C PRO A 40 2.26 -5.75 -5.93
N PRO A 41 1.59 -6.92 -5.87
CA PRO A 41 0.28 -7.02 -5.23
C PRO A 41 0.40 -6.69 -3.74
N ARG A 42 -0.61 -6.01 -3.19
CA ARG A 42 -0.72 -5.81 -1.75
C ARG A 42 -1.29 -7.06 -1.10
N VAL A 43 -0.66 -7.52 -0.02
CA VAL A 43 -1.04 -8.71 0.73
C VAL A 43 -1.71 -8.31 2.04
N GLY A 44 -2.89 -8.84 2.32
CA GLY A 44 -3.62 -8.62 3.57
C GLY A 44 -3.60 -9.86 4.47
N LEU A 45 -3.25 -9.68 5.75
CA LEU A 45 -3.37 -10.68 6.78
C LEU A 45 -4.72 -10.53 7.51
N VAL A 46 -5.57 -11.56 7.45
CA VAL A 46 -6.92 -11.54 8.03
C VAL A 46 -7.00 -12.44 9.26
N LEU A 47 -7.31 -11.87 10.41
CA LEU A 47 -7.33 -12.53 11.72
C LEU A 47 -8.77 -12.67 12.22
N GLY A 48 -9.28 -13.90 12.28
CA GLY A 48 -10.62 -14.18 12.79
C GLY A 48 -10.75 -13.99 14.31
N GLY A 49 -12.01 -13.97 14.79
CA GLY A 49 -12.30 -14.08 16.22
C GLY A 49 -12.11 -15.51 16.74
N GLY A 50 -12.14 -15.69 18.06
CA GLY A 50 -11.98 -17.02 18.66
C GLY A 50 -11.84 -17.08 20.17
N ALA A 51 -12.22 -16.00 20.88
CA ALA A 51 -11.97 -15.83 22.32
C ALA A 51 -10.52 -16.23 22.68
N ALA A 52 -10.31 -16.98 23.76
CA ALA A 52 -8.99 -17.43 24.18
C ALA A 52 -8.20 -18.20 23.10
N ARG A 53 -8.87 -18.95 22.22
CA ARG A 53 -8.21 -19.68 21.13
C ARG A 53 -7.69 -18.75 20.03
N GLY A 54 -8.23 -17.54 19.93
CA GLY A 54 -7.80 -16.52 18.97
C GLY A 54 -6.35 -16.07 19.15
N PHE A 55 -5.75 -16.28 20.32
CA PHE A 55 -4.33 -15.99 20.54
C PHE A 55 -3.38 -16.88 19.73
N ALA A 56 -3.87 -17.97 19.12
CA ALA A 56 -3.10 -18.75 18.15
C ALA A 56 -2.57 -17.91 16.97
N HIS A 57 -3.23 -16.79 16.65
CA HIS A 57 -2.77 -15.83 15.64
C HIS A 57 -1.36 -15.28 15.92
N VAL A 58 -0.95 -15.19 17.19
CA VAL A 58 0.40 -14.76 17.57
C VAL A 58 1.47 -15.71 17.02
N GLY A 59 1.23 -17.02 17.13
CA GLY A 59 2.11 -18.05 16.57
C GLY A 59 2.19 -17.98 15.04
N VAL A 60 1.06 -17.73 14.37
CA VAL A 60 1.02 -17.54 12.91
C VAL A 60 1.88 -16.35 12.50
N ILE A 61 1.69 -15.20 13.14
CA ILE A 61 2.48 -13.99 12.87
C ILE A 61 3.97 -14.25 13.09
N ARG A 62 4.35 -14.92 14.18
CA ARG A 62 5.75 -15.27 14.47
C ARG A 62 6.37 -16.13 13.37
N VAL A 63 5.64 -17.08 12.82
CA VAL A 63 6.11 -17.91 11.69
C VAL A 63 6.25 -17.07 10.43
N LEU A 64 5.27 -16.21 10.12
CA LEU A 64 5.34 -15.31 8.96
C LEU A 64 6.56 -14.37 9.03
N GLU A 65 6.86 -13.80 10.20
CA GLU A 65 8.07 -13.01 10.41
C GLU A 65 9.35 -13.82 10.22
N ARG A 66 9.41 -15.02 10.82
CA ARG A 66 10.57 -15.92 10.71
C ARG A 66 10.86 -16.29 9.25
N GLU A 67 9.82 -16.63 8.49
CA GLU A 67 9.92 -17.02 7.09
C GLU A 67 10.03 -15.81 6.14
N LYS A 68 10.07 -14.59 6.68
CA LYS A 68 10.16 -13.33 5.92
C LYS A 68 9.04 -13.19 4.89
N ILE A 69 7.83 -13.59 5.26
CA ILE A 69 6.63 -13.46 4.43
C ILE A 69 5.98 -12.10 4.75
N PRO A 70 6.08 -11.09 3.86
CA PRO A 70 5.57 -9.76 4.14
C PRO A 70 4.05 -9.68 3.96
N PHE A 71 3.41 -8.80 4.71
CA PHE A 71 2.03 -8.38 4.53
C PHE A 71 1.90 -6.87 4.73
N ASP A 72 1.03 -6.23 3.97
CA ASP A 72 0.88 -4.78 3.89
C ASP A 72 -0.26 -4.24 4.75
N VAL A 73 -1.24 -5.09 5.03
CA VAL A 73 -2.48 -4.71 5.74
C VAL A 73 -2.85 -5.83 6.70
N ILE A 74 -3.37 -5.45 7.86
CA ILE A 74 -3.93 -6.38 8.84
C ILE A 74 -5.39 -6.04 9.03
N VAL A 75 -6.25 -7.04 9.00
CA VAL A 75 -7.67 -6.94 9.32
C VAL A 75 -7.97 -7.95 10.42
N GLY A 76 -8.72 -7.56 11.44
CA GLY A 76 -9.02 -8.45 12.55
C GLY A 76 -10.44 -8.31 13.06
N THR A 77 -10.98 -9.39 13.62
CA THR A 77 -12.27 -9.43 14.33
C THR A 77 -12.09 -9.90 15.78
N SER A 78 -12.68 -9.20 16.75
CA SER A 78 -12.60 -9.55 18.18
C SER A 78 -11.14 -9.69 18.65
N VAL A 79 -10.72 -10.85 19.18
CA VAL A 79 -9.32 -11.11 19.56
C VAL A 79 -8.36 -10.93 18.39
N GLY A 80 -8.78 -11.22 17.15
CA GLY A 80 -7.97 -10.93 15.97
C GLY A 80 -7.72 -9.43 15.77
N SER A 81 -8.67 -8.56 16.11
CA SER A 81 -8.48 -7.10 16.08
C SER A 81 -7.46 -6.65 17.12
N LEU A 82 -7.55 -7.21 18.34
CA LEU A 82 -6.62 -6.90 19.43
C LEU A 82 -5.19 -7.29 19.07
N VAL A 83 -5.00 -8.55 18.64
CA VAL A 83 -3.70 -9.07 18.19
C VAL A 83 -3.14 -8.24 17.03
N GLY A 84 -3.99 -7.95 16.03
CA GLY A 84 -3.60 -7.15 14.87
C GLY A 84 -3.21 -5.72 15.24
N ALA A 85 -3.92 -5.07 16.15
CA ALA A 85 -3.63 -3.71 16.61
C ALA A 85 -2.31 -3.64 17.38
N ILE A 86 -2.08 -4.58 18.32
CA ILE A 86 -0.82 -4.66 19.07
C ILE A 86 0.36 -4.89 18.12
N TYR A 87 0.19 -5.82 17.18
CA TYR A 87 1.23 -6.08 16.19
C TYR A 87 1.49 -4.88 15.28
N ALA A 88 0.45 -4.18 14.83
CA ALA A 88 0.61 -3.01 13.98
C ALA A 88 1.36 -1.85 14.69
N ASP A 89 1.17 -1.69 16.01
CA ASP A 89 1.84 -0.68 16.83
C ASP A 89 3.33 -0.98 17.03
N LYS A 90 3.68 -2.23 17.37
CA LYS A 90 5.07 -2.60 17.73
C LYS A 90 5.88 -3.25 16.60
N LYS A 91 5.21 -3.80 15.58
CA LYS A 91 5.79 -4.59 14.47
C LYS A 91 6.81 -5.63 14.93
N SER A 92 6.49 -6.33 16.03
CA SER A 92 7.37 -7.33 16.63
C SER A 92 6.52 -8.48 17.18
N SER A 93 6.72 -9.69 16.64
CA SER A 93 6.06 -10.89 17.17
C SER A 93 6.49 -11.21 18.61
N PHE A 94 7.70 -10.81 19.03
CA PHE A 94 8.19 -11.02 20.40
C PHE A 94 7.41 -10.19 21.43
N GLU A 95 7.23 -8.90 21.15
CA GLU A 95 6.41 -8.01 21.99
C GLU A 95 4.94 -8.48 22.01
N LEU A 96 4.44 -8.91 20.85
CA LEU A 96 3.09 -9.46 20.73
C LEU A 96 2.90 -10.70 21.61
N GLU A 97 3.86 -11.61 21.62
CA GLU A 97 3.82 -12.83 22.44
C GLU A 97 3.87 -12.51 23.93
N TRP A 98 4.73 -11.58 24.34
CA TRP A 98 4.79 -11.14 25.74
C TRP A 98 3.48 -10.51 26.20
N ILE A 99 2.90 -9.64 25.36
CA ILE A 99 1.62 -8.99 25.65
C ILE A 99 0.47 -10.02 25.69
N ALA A 100 0.45 -10.99 24.76
CA ALA A 100 -0.52 -12.07 24.74
C ALA A 100 -0.41 -12.99 25.96
N PHE A 101 0.81 -13.25 26.44
CA PHE A 101 1.04 -14.03 27.65
C PHE A 101 0.53 -13.32 28.91
N LEU A 102 0.68 -11.99 28.97
CA LEU A 102 0.22 -11.18 30.10
C LEU A 102 -1.29 -10.91 30.08
N LEU A 103 -1.98 -11.12 28.95
CA LEU A 103 -3.42 -10.95 28.83
C LEU A 103 -4.15 -12.12 29.52
N GLY A 104 -4.58 -11.91 30.76
CA GLY A 104 -5.44 -12.86 31.47
C GLY A 104 -6.91 -12.73 31.06
N GLU A 105 -7.70 -13.78 31.29
CA GLU A 105 -9.16 -13.76 31.08
C GLU A 105 -9.85 -12.63 31.87
N LYS A 106 -9.27 -12.29 33.03
CA LYS A 106 -9.73 -11.20 33.91
C LYS A 106 -9.44 -9.82 33.34
N ASP A 107 -8.44 -9.68 32.47
CA ASP A 107 -8.05 -8.39 31.88
C ASP A 107 -8.88 -8.05 30.64
N LEU A 108 -9.54 -9.05 30.04
CA LEU A 108 -10.37 -8.92 28.84
C LEU A 108 -11.86 -8.92 29.12
N PHE A 109 -12.32 -9.70 30.11
CA PHE A 109 -13.74 -9.97 30.28
C PHE A 109 -14.25 -9.44 31.62
N ASP A 110 -15.02 -8.36 31.55
CA ASP A 110 -15.81 -7.77 32.63
C ASP A 110 -17.27 -8.21 32.51
N TYR A 111 -17.52 -9.44 32.96
CA TYR A 111 -18.86 -10.03 32.88
C TYR A 111 -19.86 -9.27 33.74
N THR A 112 -20.90 -8.74 33.11
CA THR A 112 -22.00 -8.02 33.77
C THR A 112 -23.30 -8.81 33.62
N PHE A 113 -23.87 -9.25 34.74
CA PHE A 113 -25.13 -10.02 34.74
C PHE A 113 -26.39 -9.12 34.73
N THR A 114 -26.23 -7.83 35.04
CA THR A 114 -27.34 -6.91 35.32
C THR A 114 -28.01 -6.28 34.09
N GLN A 115 -27.54 -6.54 32.86
CA GLN A 115 -28.04 -5.90 31.63
C GLN A 115 -28.16 -6.89 30.45
N LEU A 116 -29.10 -7.84 30.55
CA LEU A 116 -29.40 -8.86 29.51
C LEU A 116 -29.71 -8.29 28.12
N THR A 117 -30.08 -7.01 28.00
CA THR A 117 -30.39 -6.34 26.72
C THR A 117 -29.17 -5.73 26.02
N GLN A 118 -28.01 -5.61 26.69
CA GLN A 118 -26.84 -4.87 26.18
C GLN A 118 -25.58 -5.75 25.99
N GLY A 119 -25.68 -7.06 26.21
CA GLY A 119 -24.57 -8.00 26.10
C GLY A 119 -23.96 -8.37 27.47
N LEU A 120 -23.19 -9.47 27.51
CA LEU A 120 -22.63 -10.01 28.76
C LEU A 120 -21.31 -9.35 29.20
N VAL A 121 -20.71 -8.49 28.38
CA VAL A 121 -19.36 -7.92 28.59
C VAL A 121 -19.44 -6.40 28.41
N ARG A 122 -18.90 -5.64 29.38
CA ARG A 122 -18.92 -4.16 29.34
C ARG A 122 -17.83 -3.58 28.45
N GLY A 123 -16.65 -4.19 28.43
CA GLY A 123 -15.49 -3.79 27.64
C GLY A 123 -14.58 -2.77 28.32
N ASP A 124 -14.86 -2.33 29.55
CA ASP A 124 -14.12 -1.28 30.24
C ASP A 124 -12.64 -1.68 30.44
N ARG A 125 -12.39 -2.94 30.79
CA ARG A 125 -11.03 -3.47 30.98
C ARG A 125 -10.25 -3.60 29.69
N LEU A 126 -10.92 -4.01 28.61
CA LEU A 126 -10.31 -4.10 27.30
C LEU A 126 -9.91 -2.71 26.79
N GLU A 127 -10.78 -1.72 26.98
CA GLU A 127 -10.48 -0.33 26.65
C GLU A 127 -9.26 0.18 27.42
N GLU A 128 -9.23 0.01 28.75
CA GLU A 128 -8.11 0.45 29.59
C GLU A 128 -6.79 -0.25 29.20
N PHE A 129 -6.87 -1.54 28.84
CA PHE A 129 -5.72 -2.29 28.33
C PHE A 129 -5.17 -1.66 27.03
N VAL A 130 -6.04 -1.41 26.05
CA VAL A 130 -5.66 -0.80 24.76
C VAL A 130 -5.05 0.58 24.99
N GLN A 131 -5.69 1.42 25.80
CA GLN A 131 -5.20 2.77 26.10
C GLN A 131 -3.82 2.77 26.76
N ARG A 132 -3.54 1.80 27.64
CA ARG A 132 -2.24 1.71 28.34
C ARG A 132 -1.11 1.16 27.47
N ARG A 133 -1.40 0.31 26.48
CA ARG A 133 -0.38 -0.48 25.77
C ARG A 133 -0.11 -0.02 24.35
N LEU A 134 -1.08 0.60 23.68
CA LEU A 134 -0.90 1.11 22.32
C LEU A 134 -0.45 2.58 22.33
N ALA A 135 0.59 2.87 21.54
CA ALA A 135 1.13 4.23 21.40
C ALA A 135 0.48 4.98 20.23
N ALA A 136 0.07 4.28 19.18
CA ALA A 136 -0.72 4.82 18.09
C ALA A 136 -2.07 5.35 18.63
N ARG A 137 -2.15 6.67 18.75
CA ARG A 137 -3.34 7.45 19.11
C ARG A 137 -3.53 8.55 18.09
#